data_AF-A0A6B0SL90-F1
#
_entry.id   AF-A0A6B0SL90-F1
#
_cell.length_a   1.000
_cell.length_b   1.000
_cell.length_c   1.000
_cell.angle_alpha   90.00
_cell.angle_beta   90.00
_cell.angle_gamma   90.00
#
_symmetry.space_group_name_H-M   'P 1'
#
loop_
_entity.id
_entity.type
_entity.pdbx_description
1 polymer ?
#
loop_
_entity_poly.entity_id
_entity_poly.type
_entity_poly.pdbx_seq_one_letter_code
_entity_poly.pdbx_strand_id
1 'polypeptide(L)' 'MSAAILQISGGLLESVGQVAVLAGTLVLVLALVALGSFAYKSLRGDGIEWPEDREPEEDDSVERSEDDDEWKYY' A
#
# COMPACT_ATOMS: atom_id res chain seq x y z
N MET A 1 -24.65 -8.88 -41.03
CA MET A 1 -24.31 -7.93 -39.95
C MET A 1 -23.30 -8.57 -38.99
N SER A 2 -22.12 -9.00 -39.48
CA SER A 2 -21.17 -9.80 -38.68
C SER A 2 -19.78 -9.19 -38.56
N ALA A 3 -19.37 -8.30 -39.47
CA ALA A 3 -18.05 -7.67 -39.42
C ALA A 3 -17.93 -6.63 -38.29
N ALA A 4 -18.99 -5.85 -38.04
CA ALA A 4 -18.97 -4.80 -37.03
C ALA A 4 -18.79 -5.33 -35.59
N ILE A 5 -19.42 -6.47 -35.26
CA ILE A 5 -19.32 -7.09 -33.92
C ILE A 5 -17.92 -7.64 -33.67
N LEU A 6 -17.28 -8.21 -34.70
CA LEU A 6 -15.90 -8.74 -34.64
C LEU A 6 -14.84 -7.64 -34.54
N GLN A 7 -15.05 -6.49 -35.19
CA GLN A 7 -14.12 -5.34 -35.08
C GLN A 7 -14.22 -4.65 -33.71
N ILE A 8 -15.43 -4.54 -33.16
CA ILE A 8 -15.65 -3.96 -31.83
C ILE A 8 -15.03 -4.86 -30.75
N SER A 9 -15.21 -6.18 -30.83
CA SER A 9 -14.61 -7.10 -29.86
C SER A 9 -13.09 -7.17 -29.96
N GLY A 10 -12.52 -7.18 -31.17
CA GLY A 10 -11.07 -7.16 -31.37
C GLY A 10 -10.40 -5.90 -30.84
N GLY A 11 -10.91 -4.72 -31.21
CA GLY A 11 -10.31 -3.44 -30.82
C GLY A 11 -10.43 -3.13 -29.31
N LEU A 12 -11.58 -3.42 -28.70
CA LEU A 12 -11.76 -3.22 -27.25
C LEU A 12 -10.87 -4.18 -26.45
N LEU A 13 -10.84 -5.47 -26.79
CA LEU A 13 -10.00 -6.43 -26.08
C LEU A 13 -8.51 -6.12 -26.23
N GLU A 14 -8.07 -5.67 -27.41
CA GLU A 14 -6.70 -5.22 -27.64
C GLU A 14 -6.37 -3.99 -26.75
N SER A 15 -7.27 -3.00 -26.69
CA SER A 15 -7.09 -1.82 -25.85
C SER A 15 -7.02 -2.16 -24.35
N VAL A 16 -7.88 -3.06 -23.87
CA VAL A 16 -7.87 -3.54 -22.49
C VAL A 16 -6.59 -4.32 -22.19
N GLY A 17 -6.11 -5.14 -23.13
CA GLY A 17 -4.85 -5.85 -23.01
C GLY A 17 -3.66 -4.90 -22.86
N GLN A 18 -3.59 -3.85 -23.65
CA GLN A 18 -2.52 -2.84 -23.56
C GLN A 18 -2.55 -2.09 -22.21
N VAL A 19 -3.75 -1.71 -21.74
CA VAL A 19 -3.91 -1.07 -20.42
C VAL A 19 -3.50 -2.01 -19.29
N ALA A 20 -3.87 -3.30 -19.37
CA ALA A 20 -3.50 -4.30 -18.38
C ALA A 20 -1.99 -4.52 -18.33
N VAL A 21 -1.31 -4.55 -19.48
CA VAL A 21 0.15 -4.65 -19.55
C VAL A 21 0.82 -3.42 -18.94
N LEU A 22 0.34 -2.22 -19.25
CA LEU A 22 0.86 -0.97 -18.69
C LEU A 22 0.70 -0.93 -17.17
N ALA A 23 -0.51 -1.22 -16.68
CA ALA A 23 -0.82 -1.26 -15.25
C ALA A 23 -0.01 -2.35 -14.53
N GLY A 24 0.09 -3.54 -15.11
CA GLY A 24 0.90 -4.63 -14.55
C GLY A 24 2.38 -4.28 -14.47
N THR A 25 2.91 -3.61 -15.49
CA THR A 25 4.30 -3.11 -15.48
C THR A 25 4.50 -2.07 -14.37
N LEU A 26 3.56 -1.14 -14.21
CA LEU A 26 3.63 -0.15 -13.15
C LEU A 26 3.61 -0.79 -11.76
N VAL A 27 2.69 -1.73 -11.53
CA VAL A 27 2.61 -2.50 -10.27
C VAL A 27 3.89 -3.28 -10.02
N LEU A 28 4.45 -3.92 -11.05
CA LEU A 28 5.71 -4.64 -10.94
C LEU A 28 6.86 -3.72 -10.51
N VAL A 29 6.98 -2.53 -11.12
CA VAL A 29 8.01 -1.55 -10.73
C VAL A 29 7.82 -1.12 -9.28
N LEU A 30 6.59 -0.83 -8.86
CA LEU A 30 6.31 -0.47 -7.46
C LEU A 30 6.66 -1.61 -6.49
N ALA A 31 6.35 -2.86 -6.86
CA ALA A 31 6.72 -4.02 -6.06
C ALA A 31 8.25 -4.18 -5.94
N LEU A 32 9.00 -3.93 -7.01
CA LEU A 32 10.46 -3.93 -6.96
C LEU A 32 11.03 -2.81 -6.08
N VAL A 33 10.44 -1.61 -6.13
CA VAL A 33 10.84 -0.49 -5.26
C VAL A 33 10.54 -0.82 -3.79
N ALA A 34 9.38 -1.38 -3.49
CA ALA A 34 9.01 -1.80 -2.13
C ALA A 34 9.97 -2.89 -1.62
N LEU A 35 10.24 -3.91 -2.44
CA LEU A 35 11.18 -4.97 -2.11
C LEU A 35 12.60 -4.42 -1.90
N GLY A 36 13.05 -3.51 -2.76
CA GLY A 36 14.35 -2.86 -2.64
C GLY A 36 14.46 -2.02 -1.37
N SER A 37 13.42 -1.27 -1.03
CA SER A 37 13.35 -0.46 0.20
C SER A 37 13.37 -1.35 1.45
N PHE A 38 12.61 -2.43 1.44
CA PHE A 38 12.59 -3.41 2.52
C PHE A 38 13.95 -4.09 2.71
N ALA A 39 14.54 -4.59 1.62
CA ALA A 39 15.86 -5.21 1.64
C ALA A 39 16.93 -4.23 2.11
N TYR A 40 16.87 -2.97 1.64
CA TYR A 40 17.79 -1.91 2.06
C TYR A 40 17.70 -1.63 3.56
N LYS A 41 16.48 -1.42 4.08
CA LYS A 41 16.23 -1.12 5.49
C LYS A 41 16.58 -2.32 6.40
N SER A 42 16.35 -3.54 5.93
CA SER A 42 16.77 -4.78 6.61
C SER A 42 18.30 -4.94 6.67
N LEU A 43 19.02 -4.67 5.57
CA LEU A 43 20.49 -4.78 5.53
C LEU A 43 21.19 -3.64 6.29
N ARG A 44 20.59 -2.45 6.33
CA ARG A 44 21.17 -1.28 7.03
C ARG A 44 20.98 -1.35 8.56
N GLY A 45 20.21 -2.32 9.05
CA GLY A 45 19.98 -2.53 10.48
C GLY A 45 19.03 -1.53 11.12
N ASP A 46 18.42 -0.65 10.32
CA ASP A 46 17.48 0.38 10.79
C ASP A 46 16.07 -0.17 11.02
N GLY A 47 15.81 -1.45 10.64
CA GLY A 47 14.52 -2.16 10.85
C GLY A 47 13.33 -1.46 10.22
N ILE A 48 12.10 -1.98 10.17
CA ILE A 48 10.94 -1.10 9.87
C ILE A 48 10.65 -0.35 11.17
N GLU A 49 10.70 0.98 11.16
CA GLU A 49 10.31 1.78 12.32
C GLU A 49 8.78 1.78 12.38
N TRP A 50 8.24 1.07 13.36
CA TRP A 50 6.81 1.03 13.59
C TRP A 50 6.39 2.27 14.39
N PRO A 51 5.12 2.71 14.28
CA PRO A 51 4.62 3.85 15.05
C PRO A 51 4.84 3.71 16.56
N GLU A 52 4.87 2.49 17.07
CA GLU A 52 5.19 2.14 18.46
C GLU A 52 6.69 2.21 18.81
N ASP A 53 7.58 2.20 17.81
CA ASP A 53 9.04 2.35 17.99
C ASP A 53 9.48 3.82 17.99
N ARG A 54 8.57 4.74 17.66
CA ARG A 54 8.81 6.17 17.83
C ARG A 54 8.88 6.45 19.32
N GLU A 55 10.07 6.78 19.81
CA GLU A 55 10.17 7.48 21.09
C GLU A 55 9.26 8.71 21.00
N PRO A 56 8.31 8.91 21.94
CA PRO A 56 7.45 10.06 21.91
C PRO A 56 8.36 11.29 21.93
N GLU A 57 8.36 12.04 20.83
CA GLU A 57 8.97 13.36 20.80
C GLU A 57 8.31 14.13 21.95
N GLU A 58 9.08 14.44 22.99
CA GLU A 58 8.67 15.28 24.11
C GLU A 58 8.45 16.70 23.58
N ASP A 59 7.41 16.92 22.76
CA ASP A 59 6.84 18.24 22.60
C ASP A 59 5.37 18.17 22.13
N ASP A 60 4.53 18.75 22.98
CA ASP A 60 3.16 19.19 22.77
C ASP A 60 2.03 18.16 22.56
N SER A 61 1.48 17.77 23.72
CA SER A 61 0.07 18.06 24.06
C SER A 61 -1.04 17.15 23.52
N VAL A 62 -0.99 15.85 23.81
CA VAL A 62 -2.22 15.10 24.11
C VAL A 62 -1.96 14.13 25.26
N GLU A 63 -2.13 14.63 26.48
CA GLU A 63 -2.16 13.82 27.70
C GLU A 63 -3.36 12.85 27.59
N ARG A 64 -3.09 11.57 27.32
CA ARG A 64 -4.12 10.53 27.43
C ARG A 64 -4.39 10.34 28.93
N SER A 65 -5.45 10.98 29.42
CA SER A 65 -5.92 10.80 30.79
C SER A 65 -6.14 9.32 31.08
N GLU A 66 -5.38 8.78 32.03
CA GLU A 66 -5.41 7.39 32.50
C GLU A 66 -6.60 7.07 33.44
N ASP A 67 -7.71 7.80 33.32
CA ASP A 67 -8.84 7.69 34.25
C ASP A 67 -10.18 7.75 33.50
N ASP A 68 -10.52 6.69 32.78
CA ASP A 68 -11.94 6.39 32.50
C ASP A 68 -12.06 4.92 32.08
N ASP A 69 -12.30 4.03 33.05
CA ASP A 69 -13.33 3.00 32.89
C ASP A 69 -13.44 2.11 34.14
N GLU A 70 -14.33 2.59 35.01
CA GLU A 70 -14.82 2.09 36.28
C GLU A 70 -15.66 0.79 36.17
N TRP A 71 -15.22 -0.25 35.45
CA TRP A 71 -16.01 -1.50 35.36
C TRP A 71 -15.69 -2.48 36.49
N LYS A 72 -16.13 -2.13 37.70
CA LYS A 72 -16.34 -3.09 38.80
C LYS A 72 -17.73 -3.71 38.68
N TYR A 73 -17.81 -4.97 38.27
CA TYR A 73 -19.00 -5.80 38.49
C TYR A 73 -18.73 -6.81 39.61
N TYR A 74 -19.61 -6.78 40.60
CA TYR A 74 -19.68 -7.69 41.76
C TYR A 74 -20.18 -9.08 41.37
#